data_AF-A0A7Y9KXS2-F1
#
_entry.id   AF-A0A7Y9KXS2-F1
#
_cell.length_a   1.000
_cell.length_b   1.000
_cell.length_c   1.000
_cell.angle_alpha   90.00
_cell.angle_beta   90.00
_cell.angle_gamma   90.00
#
_symmetry.space_group_name_H-M   'P 1'
#
loop_
_entity.id
_entity.type
_entity.pdbx_description
1 polymer ?
#
loop_
_entity_poly.entity_id
_entity_poly.type
_entity_poly.pdbx_seq_one_letter_code
_entity_poly.pdbx_strand_id
1 'polypeptide(L)' 'MLRIVADEGECLPDPRGTLPGRGAYLHPASVCLDLAVRRRAFPRAFKAKGPFGSAAVERFVERVTTQEK' A
#
# COMPACT_ATOMS: atom_id res chain seq x y z
N MET A 1 4.05 1.03 -11.37
CA MET A 1 4.22 1.20 -9.92
C MET A 1 2.89 1.62 -9.33
N LEU A 2 2.56 1.17 -8.12
CA LEU A 2 1.35 1.51 -7.37
C LEU A 2 1.70 2.51 -6.26
N ARG A 3 0.93 3.59 -6.12
CA ARG A 3 1.02 4.48 -4.95
C ARG A 3 0.07 3.97 -3.87
N ILE A 4 0.54 3.95 -2.64
CA ILE A 4 -0.26 3.70 -1.43
C ILE A 4 -0.22 4.98 -0.62
N VAL A 5 -1.36 5.44 -0.14
CA VAL A 5 -1.45 6.54 0.81
C VAL A 5 -1.89 6.02 2.16
N ALA A 6 -1.45 6.68 3.23
CA ALA A 6 -1.97 6.41 4.57
C ALA A 6 -3.07 7.41 4.91
N ASP A 7 -4.21 6.89 5.35
CA ASP A 7 -5.36 7.63 5.84
C ASP A 7 -5.75 7.09 7.21
N GLU A 8 -5.65 7.92 8.26
CA GLU A 8 -5.99 7.57 9.65
C GLU A 8 -5.44 6.23 10.20
N GLY A 9 -4.31 5.74 9.68
CA GLY A 9 -3.73 4.45 10.09
C GLY A 9 -4.11 3.27 9.18
N GLU A 10 -4.76 3.53 8.06
CA GLU A 10 -5.05 2.55 7.02
C GLU A 10 -4.27 2.88 5.74
N CYS A 11 -3.72 1.86 5.11
CA CYS A 11 -3.07 1.97 3.80
C CYS A 11 -4.13 1.81 2.72
N LEU A 12 -4.31 2.84 1.90
CA LEU A 12 -5.22 2.84 0.76
C LEU A 12 -4.43 2.83 -0.56
N PRO A 13 -4.80 1.96 -1.52
CA PRO A 13 -4.20 1.95 -2.84
C PRO A 13 -4.71 3.16 -3.65
N ASP A 14 -3.79 3.95 -4.19
CA ASP A 14 -4.05 5.12 -5.03
C ASP A 14 -3.41 4.93 -6.42
N PRO A 15 -3.99 4.10 -7.30
CA PRO A 15 -3.45 3.91 -8.65
C PRO A 15 -3.51 5.19 -9.50
N ARG A 16 -4.40 6.14 -9.16
CA ARG A 16 -4.61 7.38 -9.93
C ARG A 16 -3.78 8.56 -9.43
N GLY A 17 -3.16 8.46 -8.26
CA GLY A 17 -2.37 9.56 -7.69
C GLY A 17 -3.22 10.72 -7.16
N THR A 18 -4.52 10.50 -6.93
CA THR A 18 -5.49 11.56 -6.64
C THR A 18 -5.69 11.81 -5.15
N LEU A 19 -5.22 10.92 -4.27
CA LEU A 19 -5.49 11.04 -2.85
C LEU A 19 -4.52 12.02 -2.16
N PRO A 20 -5.03 12.95 -1.32
CA PRO A 20 -4.20 13.82 -0.51
C PRO A 20 -3.53 13.02 0.62
N GLY A 21 -2.31 13.41 0.99
CA GLY A 21 -1.57 12.78 2.08
C GLY A 21 -0.21 12.20 1.67
N ARG A 22 0.48 11.58 2.63
CA ARG A 22 1.78 10.95 2.39
C ARG A 22 1.58 9.66 1.60
N GLY A 23 2.29 9.56 0.48
CA GLY A 23 2.31 8.37 -0.39
C GLY A 23 3.60 7.58 -0.26
N ALA A 24 3.50 6.26 -0.39
CA ALA A 24 4.59 5.32 -0.61
C ALA A 24 4.37 4.60 -1.95
N TYR A 25 5.44 4.21 -2.62
CA TYR A 25 5.35 3.48 -3.89
C TYR A 25 5.82 2.04 -3.71
N LEU A 26 5.06 1.10 -4.29
CA LEU A 26 5.44 -0.31 -4.40
C LEU A 26 5.10 -0.85 -5.79
N HIS A 27 5.65 -2.00 -6.15
CA HIS A 27 5.12 -2.74 -7.29
C HIS A 27 3.77 -3.37 -6.94
N PRO A 28 2.78 -3.39 -7.85
CA PRO A 28 1.49 -4.06 -7.66
C PRO A 28 1.67 -5.59 -7.70
N ALA A 29 2.50 -6.12 -6.80
CA ALA A 29 2.84 -7.52 -6.69
C ALA A 29 2.69 -7.92 -5.22
N SER A 30 2.01 -9.04 -4.97
CA SER A 30 1.72 -9.56 -3.62
C SER A 30 3.01 -9.81 -2.83
N VAL A 31 4.08 -10.27 -3.49
CA VAL A 31 5.41 -10.44 -2.88
C VAL A 31 6.03 -9.13 -2.37
N CYS A 32 5.82 -8.01 -3.08
CA CYS A 32 6.33 -6.71 -2.66
C CYS A 32 5.54 -6.15 -1.48
N LEU A 33 4.23 -6.38 -1.47
CA LEU A 33 3.36 -5.99 -0.36
C LEU A 33 3.68 -6.77 0.92
N ASP A 34 3.75 -8.10 0.85
CA ASP A 34 4.09 -8.95 2.01
C ASP A 34 5.46 -8.56 2.60
N LEU A 35 6.46 -8.32 1.75
CA LEU A 35 7.77 -7.85 2.22
C LEU A 35 7.69 -6.49 2.91
N ALA A 36 6.88 -5.56 2.39
CA ALA A 36 6.68 -4.24 2.98
C ALA A 36 5.97 -4.31 4.34
N VAL A 37 4.96 -5.17 4.48
CA VAL A 37 4.25 -5.43 5.75
C VAL A 37 5.20 -6.06 6.75
N ARG A 38 5.88 -7.16 6.39
CA ARG A 38 6.83 -7.87 7.27
C ARG A 38 7.95 -6.97 7.78
N ARG A 39 8.49 -6.09 6.92
CA ARG A 39 9.56 -5.14 7.29
C ARG A 39 9.07 -3.87 7.96
N ARG A 40 7.76 -3.72 8.21
CA ARG A 40 7.14 -2.50 8.75
C ARG A 40 7.53 -1.25 7.94
N ALA A 41 7.53 -1.37 6.62
CA ALA A 41 7.90 -0.29 5.71
C ALA A 41 6.89 0.88 5.76
N PHE A 42 5.60 0.60 5.96
CA PHE A 42 4.54 1.61 6.00
C PHE A 42 4.67 2.60 7.16
N PRO A 43 4.81 2.18 8.44
CA PRO A 43 5.10 3.11 9.52
C PRO A 43 6.32 4.00 9.28
N ARG A 44 7.36 3.43 8.67
CA ARG A 44 8.59 4.17 8.33
C ARG A 44 8.36 5.19 7.21
N ALA A 45 7.60 4.82 6.18
CA ALA A 45 7.30 5.69 5.04
C ALA A 45 6.35 6.85 5.44
N PHE A 46 5.33 6.55 6.23
CA PHE A 46 4.32 7.53 6.64
C PHE A 46 4.73 8.33 7.89
N LYS A 47 5.82 7.94 8.57
CA LYS A 47 6.30 8.52 9.84
C LYS A 47 5.19 8.66 10.89
N ALA A 48 4.32 7.67 10.98
CA ALA A 48 3.27 7.62 12.00
C ALA A 48 3.41 6.35 12.84
N LYS A 49 3.08 6.48 14.13
CA LYS A 49 3.07 5.37 15.08
C LYS A 49 1.69 4.73 15.05
N GLY A 50 1.61 3.50 14.57
CA GLY A 50 0.38 2.71 14.59
C GLY A 50 0.51 1.45 13.74
N PRO A 51 -0.33 0.44 13.99
CA PRO A 51 -0.53 -0.63 13.01
C PRO A 51 -1.15 0.00 11.77
N PHE A 52 -0.48 -0.11 10.62
CA PHE A 52 -1.09 0.29 9.36
C PHE A 52 -1.85 -0.89 8.78
N GLY A 53 -3.17 -0.78 8.67
CA GLY A 53 -3.99 -1.79 8.01
C GLY A 53 -3.66 -1.85 6.53
N SER A 54 -3.22 -3.00 6.01
CA SER A 54 -2.90 -3.19 4.58
C SER A 54 -4.00 -3.89 3.78
N ALA A 55 -5.14 -4.19 4.41
CA ALA A 55 -6.20 -5.01 3.81
C ALA A 55 -6.73 -4.44 2.47
N ALA A 56 -6.94 -3.12 2.40
CA ALA A 56 -7.39 -2.46 1.17
C ALA A 56 -6.37 -2.57 0.03
N VAL A 57 -5.07 -2.43 0.35
CA VAL A 57 -3.98 -2.60 -0.63
C VAL A 57 -3.87 -4.04 -1.08
N GLU A 58 -3.97 -4.99 -0.17
CA GLU A 58 -3.84 -6.43 -0.44
C GLU A 58 -4.91 -6.88 -1.44
N ARG A 59 -6.17 -6.54 -1.16
CA ARG A 59 -7.29 -6.78 -2.08
C ARG A 59 -7.11 -6.11 -3.45
N PHE A 60 -6.50 -4.92 -3.48
CA PHE A 60 -6.23 -4.24 -4.75
C PHE A 60 -5.14 -4.95 -5.54
N VAL A 61 -4.01 -5.28 -4.90
CA VAL A 61 -2.90 -6.00 -5.51
C VAL A 61 -3.36 -7.35 -6.06
N GLU A 62 -4.19 -8.10 -5.32
CA GLU A 62 -4.80 -9.34 -5.81
C GLU A 62 -5.63 -9.12 -7.08
N ARG A 63 -6.45 -8.06 -7.14
CA ARG A 63 -7.21 -7.73 -8.37
C ARG A 63 -6.31 -7.35 -9.53
N VAL A 64 -5.28 -6.53 -9.30
CA VAL A 64 -4.41 -6.05 -10.39
C VAL A 64 -3.53 -7.19 -10.94
N THR A 65 -2.96 -7.99 -10.06
CA THR A 65 -2.17 -9.18 -10.44
C THR A 65 -3.00 -10.21 -11.19
N THR A 66 -4.31 -10.31 -10.91
CA THR A 66 -5.23 -11.18 -11.64
C THR A 66 -5.61 -10.63 -13.01
N GLN A 67 -5.62 -9.31 -13.21
CA GLN A 67 -5.98 -8.68 -14.48
C GLN A 67 -4.85 -8.63 -15.52
N GLU A 68 -3.60 -8.96 -15.15
CA GLU A 68 -2.49 -9.07 -16.10
C GLU A 68 -2.31 -10.50 -16.67
N LYS A 69 -3.30 -11.39 -16.54
CA LYS A 69 -3.26 -12.76 -17.06
C LYS A 69 -4.33 -13.06 -18.10
#